data_AF-A0A818D2F7-F1
#
_entry.id   AF-A0A818D2F7-F1
#
_cell.length_a   1.000
_cell.length_b   1.000
_cell.length_c   1.000
_cell.angle_alpha   90.00
_cell.angle_beta   90.00
_cell.angle_gamma   90.00
#
_symmetry.space_group_name_H-M   'P 1'
#
loop_
_entity.id
_entity.type
_entity.pdbx_description
1 polymer ?
#
loop_
_entity_poly.entity_id
_entity_poly.type
_entity_poly.pdbx_seq_one_letter_code
_entity_poly.pdbx_strand_id
1 'polypeptide(L)'
;MFSPVRFSISIDPRTRHTIWSVLIGNSINVLNYYGFNQTQIQRYMCVPSTRTAQHALFINAVGVVLIMILSGFIGIILYAYYADCDPYTAGYIRAVDQIFPYFVMEVLSSKKGLPGVILACIFSGSLSTISSGINSLAAVLIEDVYKGLMQRRLSDERLGYVSKEEKPIEMLKYSSTTRETANLSTSSGLKLEQQTTDGNANLVMKSHEGLPNK
;
A
#
# COMPACT_ATOMS: atom_id res chain seq x y z
N MET A 1 25.21 18.64 -14.73
CA MET A 1 26.01 18.07 -15.84
C MET A 1 25.85 16.55 -15.84
N PHE A 2 24.94 16.02 -16.64
CA PHE A 2 24.72 14.57 -16.78
C PHE A 2 25.92 13.96 -17.51
N SER A 3 26.61 13.01 -16.88
CA SER A 3 27.58 12.19 -17.60
C SER A 3 26.83 11.31 -18.60
N PRO A 4 27.25 11.25 -19.89
CA PRO A 4 26.62 10.36 -20.85
C PRO A 4 26.72 8.92 -20.34
N VAL A 5 25.58 8.23 -20.28
CA VAL A 5 25.51 6.81 -19.94
C VAL A 5 26.28 6.03 -21.01
N ARG A 6 27.55 5.74 -20.74
CA ARG A 6 28.35 4.87 -21.61
C ARG A 6 27.98 3.43 -21.29
N PHE A 7 27.21 2.81 -22.18
CA PHE A 7 26.92 1.39 -22.11
C PHE A 7 28.21 0.59 -22.28
N SER A 8 28.77 0.14 -21.17
CA SER A 8 29.99 -0.68 -21.17
C SER A 8 29.59 -2.15 -21.35
N ILE A 9 30.16 -2.82 -22.36
CA ILE A 9 29.94 -4.27 -22.64
C ILE A 9 30.88 -5.14 -21.78
N SER A 10 31.78 -4.52 -21.01
CA SER A 10 32.75 -5.18 -20.15
C SER A 10 32.11 -6.18 -19.17
N ILE A 11 32.80 -7.30 -18.92
CA ILE A 11 32.39 -8.35 -17.98
C ILE A 11 32.98 -8.09 -16.57
N ASP A 12 33.73 -7.00 -16.37
CA ASP A 12 34.35 -6.66 -15.08
C ASP A 12 33.27 -6.33 -14.02
N PRO A 13 33.14 -7.12 -12.94
CA PRO A 13 32.14 -6.92 -11.89
C PRO A 13 32.34 -5.64 -11.08
N ARG A 14 33.49 -4.94 -11.22
CA ARG A 14 33.75 -3.65 -10.56
C ARG A 14 33.16 -2.46 -11.32
N THR A 15 32.76 -2.65 -12.58
CA THR A 15 32.09 -1.60 -13.35
C THR A 15 30.62 -1.50 -12.96
N ARG A 16 30.23 -0.35 -12.39
CA ARG A 16 28.91 -0.16 -11.73
C ARG A 16 27.71 -0.40 -12.66
N HIS A 17 27.82 -0.06 -13.94
CA HIS A 17 26.76 -0.22 -14.93
C HIS A 17 27.31 -0.82 -16.22
N THR A 18 27.11 -2.12 -16.41
CA THR A 18 27.36 -2.82 -17.67
C THR A 18 26.03 -3.27 -18.26
N ILE A 19 26.01 -3.52 -19.57
CA ILE A 19 24.79 -4.08 -20.20
C ILE A 19 24.41 -5.39 -19.51
N TRP A 20 25.39 -6.22 -19.16
CA TRP A 20 25.17 -7.48 -18.46
C TRP A 20 24.62 -7.29 -17.04
N SER A 21 25.17 -6.35 -16.26
CA SER A 21 24.69 -6.11 -14.90
C SER A 21 23.28 -5.52 -14.89
N VAL A 22 22.94 -4.68 -15.88
CA VAL A 22 21.59 -4.14 -16.05
C VAL A 22 20.61 -5.22 -16.47
N LEU A 23 20.93 -6.03 -17.48
CA LEU A 23 20.03 -7.09 -17.96
C LEU A 23 19.79 -8.15 -16.87
N ILE A 24 20.85 -8.72 -16.32
CA ILE A 24 20.75 -9.77 -15.29
C ILE A 24 20.10 -9.21 -14.03
N GLY A 25 20.53 -8.03 -13.56
CA GLY A 25 19.98 -7.38 -12.38
C GLY A 25 18.49 -7.08 -12.53
N ASN A 26 18.08 -6.55 -13.68
CA ASN A 26 16.67 -6.27 -13.94
C ASN A 26 15.83 -7.54 -14.06
N SER A 27 16.34 -8.60 -14.71
CA SER A 27 15.65 -9.89 -14.78
C SER A 27 15.42 -10.50 -13.40
N ILE A 28 16.44 -10.50 -12.52
CA ILE A 28 16.30 -10.99 -11.15
C ILE A 28 15.30 -10.13 -10.36
N ASN A 29 15.34 -8.80 -10.54
CA ASN A 29 14.43 -7.88 -9.86
C ASN A 29 12.96 -8.11 -10.26
N VAL A 30 12.69 -8.27 -11.56
CA VAL A 30 11.35 -8.58 -12.07
C VAL A 30 10.85 -9.94 -11.57
N LEU A 31 11.73 -10.95 -11.57
CA LEU A 31 11.40 -12.27 -11.03
C LEU A 31 11.10 -12.20 -9.52
N ASN A 32 11.89 -11.44 -8.76
CA ASN A 32 11.64 -11.23 -7.33
C ASN A 32 10.28 -10.55 -7.09
N TYR A 33 10.01 -9.48 -7.84
CA TYR A 33 8.78 -8.72 -7.72
C TYR A 33 7.52 -9.55 -7.99
N TYR A 34 7.51 -10.36 -9.05
CA TYR A 34 6.32 -11.15 -9.41
C TYR A 34 6.28 -12.55 -8.79
N GLY A 35 7.44 -13.16 -8.48
CA GLY A 35 7.51 -14.55 -8.02
C GLY A 35 7.53 -14.71 -6.50
N PHE A 36 8.16 -13.79 -5.78
CA PHE A 36 8.47 -13.97 -4.35
C PHE A 36 7.94 -12.85 -3.46
N ASN A 37 7.42 -11.76 -4.04
CA ASN A 37 6.89 -10.66 -3.26
C ASN A 37 5.53 -11.02 -2.65
N GLN A 38 5.44 -10.97 -1.32
CA GLN A 38 4.23 -11.32 -0.57
C GLN A 38 3.00 -10.53 -1.02
N THR A 39 3.16 -9.25 -1.39
CA THR A 39 2.06 -8.43 -1.89
C THR A 39 1.45 -9.00 -3.17
N GLN A 40 2.28 -9.56 -4.06
CA GLN A 40 1.78 -10.16 -5.29
C GLN A 40 1.18 -11.54 -5.05
N ILE A 41 1.80 -12.36 -4.18
CA ILE A 41 1.27 -13.67 -3.80
C ILE A 41 -0.15 -13.53 -3.23
N GLN A 42 -0.38 -12.55 -2.34
CA GLN A 42 -1.70 -12.24 -1.80
C GLN A 42 -2.72 -11.91 -2.90
N ARG A 43 -2.34 -11.08 -3.87
CA ARG A 43 -3.22 -10.74 -5.01
C ARG A 43 -3.58 -11.94 -5.87
N TYR A 44 -2.68 -12.92 -6.01
CA TYR A 44 -2.95 -14.15 -6.75
C TYR A 44 -3.95 -15.05 -6.01
N MET A 45 -3.87 -15.11 -4.67
CA MET A 45 -4.75 -15.93 -3.84
C MET A 45 -6.18 -15.39 -3.75
N CYS A 46 -6.40 -14.08 -3.95
CA CYS A 46 -7.73 -13.48 -3.94
C CYS A 46 -8.53 -13.74 -5.24
N VAL A 47 -7.94 -14.37 -6.26
CA VAL A 47 -8.60 -14.68 -7.54
C VAL A 47 -9.06 -16.14 -7.57
N PRO A 48 -10.31 -16.44 -7.95
CA PRO A 48 -10.87 -17.80 -7.84
C PRO A 48 -10.30 -18.82 -8.84
N SER A 49 -9.59 -18.37 -9.87
CA SER A 49 -9.07 -19.23 -10.93
C SER A 49 -7.67 -18.82 -11.36
N THR A 50 -6.81 -19.81 -11.59
CA THR A 50 -5.42 -19.62 -12.02
C THR A 50 -5.32 -18.95 -13.39
N ARG A 51 -6.21 -19.28 -14.33
CA ARG A 51 -6.25 -18.63 -15.66
C ARG A 51 -6.60 -17.14 -15.54
N THR A 52 -7.53 -16.79 -14.66
CA THR A 52 -7.90 -15.39 -14.42
C THR A 52 -6.76 -14.63 -13.75
N ALA A 53 -6.04 -15.27 -12.81
CA ALA A 53 -4.86 -14.68 -12.18
C ALA A 53 -3.72 -14.43 -13.20
N GLN A 54 -3.48 -15.39 -14.10
CA GLN A 54 -2.50 -15.22 -15.19
C GLN A 54 -2.87 -14.07 -16.13
N HIS A 55 -4.14 -13.95 -16.50
CA HIS A 55 -4.61 -12.85 -17.35
C HIS A 55 -4.52 -11.50 -16.64
N ALA A 56 -4.89 -11.43 -15.36
CA ALA A 56 -4.74 -10.21 -14.55
C ALA A 56 -3.27 -9.78 -14.42
N LEU A 57 -2.37 -10.76 -14.25
CA LEU A 57 -0.92 -10.51 -14.22
C LEU A 57 -0.41 -9.97 -15.56
N PHE A 58 -0.86 -10.53 -16.68
CA PHE A 58 -0.47 -10.04 -18.00
C PHE A 58 -0.94 -8.60 -18.24
N ILE A 59 -2.18 -8.28 -17.88
CA ILE A 59 -2.70 -6.90 -17.97
C ILE A 59 -1.86 -5.96 -17.09
N ASN A 60 -1.52 -6.38 -15.86
CA ASN A 60 -0.66 -5.59 -14.99
C ASN A 60 0.71 -5.33 -15.62
N ALA A 61 1.35 -6.36 -16.18
CA ALA A 61 2.66 -6.24 -16.82
C ALA A 61 2.62 -5.25 -18.00
N VAL A 62 1.62 -5.35 -18.88
CA VAL A 62 1.43 -4.41 -20.00
C VAL A 62 1.19 -2.99 -19.48
N GLY A 63 0.37 -2.83 -18.44
CA GLY A 63 0.10 -1.52 -17.82
C GLY A 63 1.36 -0.88 -17.24
N VAL A 64 2.21 -1.66 -16.57
CA VAL A 64 3.50 -1.17 -16.03
C VAL A 64 4.44 -0.73 -17.16
N VAL A 65 4.55 -1.51 -18.24
CA VAL A 65 5.36 -1.14 -19.41
C VAL A 65 4.87 0.17 -20.02
N LEU A 66 3.56 0.35 -20.16
CA LEU A 66 2.98 1.59 -20.67
C LEU A 66 3.30 2.78 -19.77
N ILE A 67 3.14 2.64 -18.45
CA ILE A 67 3.47 3.69 -17.47
C ILE A 67 4.95 4.07 -17.54
N MET A 68 5.85 3.07 -17.67
CA MET A 68 7.29 3.32 -17.82
C MET A 68 7.60 4.13 -19.08
N ILE A 69 6.98 3.81 -20.21
CA ILE A 69 7.16 4.54 -21.47
C ILE A 69 6.68 6.00 -21.31
N LEU A 70 5.49 6.21 -20.76
CA LEU A 70 4.94 7.54 -20.51
C LEU A 70 5.83 8.35 -19.55
N SER A 71 6.36 7.72 -18.51
CA SER A 71 7.28 8.36 -17.57
C SER A 71 8.59 8.78 -18.25
N GLY A 72 9.09 7.97 -19.19
CA GLY A 72 10.23 8.33 -20.05
C GLY A 72 9.94 9.57 -20.90
N PHE A 73 8.77 9.65 -21.54
CA PHE A 73 8.36 10.83 -22.30
C PHE A 73 8.28 12.09 -21.44
N ILE A 74 7.72 11.99 -20.22
CA ILE A 74 7.70 13.11 -19.26
C ILE A 74 9.11 13.59 -18.96
N GLY A 75 10.07 12.67 -18.75
CA GLY A 75 11.48 13.01 -18.54
C GLY A 75 12.10 13.79 -19.70
N ILE A 76 11.82 13.38 -20.94
CA ILE A 76 12.30 14.09 -22.15
C ILE A 76 11.67 15.48 -22.24
N ILE A 77 10.37 15.61 -21.94
CA ILE A 77 9.66 16.91 -21.93
C ILE A 77 10.27 17.83 -20.88
N LEU A 78 10.48 17.35 -19.65
CA LEU A 78 11.11 18.12 -18.58
C LEU A 78 12.52 18.59 -18.96
N TYR A 79 13.29 17.70 -19.58
CA TYR A 79 14.64 18.03 -20.07
C TYR A 79 14.61 19.14 -21.12
N ALA A 80 13.68 19.07 -22.08
CA ALA A 80 13.54 20.10 -23.11
C ALA A 80 12.99 21.42 -22.55
N TYR A 81 12.07 21.37 -21.58
CA TYR A 81 11.43 22.56 -21.00
C TYR A 81 12.39 23.34 -20.08
N TYR A 82 13.21 22.65 -19.28
CA TYR A 82 14.18 23.26 -18.37
C TYR A 82 15.61 23.28 -18.92
N ALA A 83 15.77 23.28 -20.25
CA ALA A 83 17.09 23.26 -20.89
C ALA A 83 17.92 24.52 -20.56
N ASP A 84 17.27 25.69 -20.50
CA ASP A 84 17.92 26.98 -20.25
C ASP A 84 18.03 27.33 -18.77
N CYS A 85 17.04 26.93 -17.96
CA CYS A 85 16.98 27.22 -16.53
C CYS A 85 16.47 25.99 -15.76
N ASP A 86 17.38 25.30 -15.09
CA ASP A 86 17.05 24.15 -14.25
C ASP A 86 16.56 24.62 -12.86
N PRO A 87 15.31 24.30 -12.46
CA PRO A 87 14.75 24.72 -11.18
C PRO A 87 15.50 24.16 -9.97
N TYR A 88 16.23 23.04 -10.12
CA TYR A 88 17.07 22.49 -9.06
C TYR A 88 18.29 23.35 -8.80
N THR A 89 19.04 23.69 -9.84
CA THR A 89 20.23 24.55 -9.73
C THR A 89 19.87 26.00 -9.35
N ALA A 90 18.71 26.49 -9.79
CA ALA A 90 18.19 27.81 -9.44
C ALA A 90 17.68 27.92 -7.98
N GLY A 91 17.60 26.80 -7.23
CA GLY A 91 17.19 26.79 -5.83
C GLY A 91 15.68 26.85 -5.58
N TYR A 92 14.85 26.65 -6.62
CA TYR A 92 13.39 26.58 -6.47
C TYR A 92 12.92 25.25 -5.86
N ILE A 93 13.64 24.17 -6.12
CA ILE A 93 13.35 22.83 -5.56
C ILE A 93 14.54 22.31 -4.76
N ARG A 94 14.26 21.55 -3.69
CA ARG A 94 15.29 21.06 -2.76
C ARG A 94 15.83 19.68 -3.15
N ALA A 95 15.04 18.91 -3.91
CA ALA A 95 15.37 17.57 -4.34
C ALA A 95 14.94 17.36 -5.80
N VAL A 96 15.70 16.53 -6.52
CA VAL A 96 15.44 16.22 -7.93
C VAL A 96 14.08 15.53 -8.15
N ASP A 97 13.59 14.76 -7.17
CA ASP A 97 12.29 14.08 -7.24
C ASP A 97 11.09 15.05 -7.22
N GLN A 98 11.32 16.32 -6.85
CA GLN A 98 10.29 17.36 -6.81
C GLN A 98 10.11 18.08 -8.16
N ILE A 99 10.96 17.81 -9.15
CA ILE A 99 10.94 18.53 -10.43
C ILE A 99 9.63 18.32 -11.19
N PHE A 100 9.09 17.09 -11.19
CA PHE A 100 7.84 16.78 -11.87
C PHE A 100 6.63 17.45 -11.21
N PRO A 101 6.43 17.34 -9.88
CA PRO A 101 5.40 18.11 -9.19
C PRO A 101 5.53 19.64 -9.41
N TYR A 102 6.75 20.17 -9.39
CA TYR A 102 7.00 21.59 -9.66
C TYR A 102 6.55 21.99 -11.07
N PHE A 103 6.93 21.22 -12.09
CA PHE A 103 6.51 21.41 -13.47
C PHE A 103 4.99 21.38 -13.65
N VAL A 104 4.31 20.43 -13.00
CA VAL A 104 2.84 20.33 -13.03
C VAL A 104 2.20 21.60 -12.47
N MET A 105 2.72 22.11 -11.35
CA MET A 105 2.22 23.34 -10.73
C MET A 105 2.47 24.58 -11.62
N GLU A 106 3.60 24.62 -12.33
CA GLU A 106 3.96 25.72 -13.23
C GLU A 106 3.06 25.75 -14.48
N VAL A 107 2.98 24.64 -15.22
CA VAL A 107 2.27 24.56 -16.51
C VAL A 107 0.76 24.62 -16.33
N LEU A 108 0.22 24.01 -15.27
CA LEU A 108 -1.22 23.92 -15.05
C LEU A 108 -1.74 25.00 -14.07
N SER A 109 -0.90 25.97 -13.70
CA SER A 109 -1.25 27.12 -12.86
C SER A 109 -2.48 27.89 -13.37
N SER A 110 -2.67 27.95 -14.69
CA SER A 110 -3.81 28.62 -15.33
C SER A 110 -5.17 27.96 -15.05
N LYS A 111 -5.19 26.65 -14.76
CA LYS A 111 -6.41 25.87 -14.53
C LYS A 111 -6.52 25.50 -13.05
N LYS A 112 -7.24 26.33 -12.29
CA LYS A 112 -7.50 26.10 -10.85
C LYS A 112 -8.06 24.68 -10.62
N GLY A 113 -7.46 23.96 -9.68
CA GLY A 113 -7.87 22.60 -9.27
C GLY A 113 -7.15 21.46 -10.00
N LEU A 114 -6.75 21.64 -11.26
CA LEU A 114 -6.12 20.56 -12.03
C LEU A 114 -4.75 20.10 -11.48
N PRO A 115 -3.84 21.00 -11.05
CA PRO A 115 -2.62 20.57 -10.37
C PRO A 115 -2.91 19.75 -9.09
N GLY A 116 -3.95 20.13 -8.35
CA GLY A 116 -4.37 19.43 -7.14
C GLY A 116 -4.88 18.02 -7.41
N VAL A 117 -5.63 17.81 -8.49
CA VAL A 117 -6.09 16.47 -8.92
C VAL A 117 -4.91 15.58 -9.27
N ILE A 118 -3.95 16.09 -10.04
CA ILE A 118 -2.74 15.32 -10.42
C ILE A 118 -1.95 14.94 -9.17
N LEU A 119 -1.74 15.90 -8.28
CA LEU A 119 -1.03 15.65 -7.03
C LEU A 119 -1.75 14.60 -6.16
N ALA A 120 -3.09 14.67 -6.09
CA ALA A 120 -3.90 13.67 -5.40
C ALA A 120 -3.77 12.27 -6.01
N CYS A 121 -3.72 12.15 -7.35
CA CYS A 121 -3.50 10.87 -8.03
C CYS A 121 -2.13 10.26 -7.68
N ILE A 122 -1.07 11.06 -7.65
CA ILE A 122 0.30 10.61 -7.31
C ILE A 122 0.33 10.09 -5.86
N PHE A 123 -0.24 10.86 -4.93
CA PHE A 123 -0.32 10.44 -3.53
C PHE A 123 -1.19 9.19 -3.36
N SER A 124 -2.32 9.09 -4.04
CA SER A 124 -3.19 7.91 -4.02
C SER A 124 -2.44 6.65 -4.51
N GLY A 125 -1.72 6.75 -5.62
CA GLY A 125 -0.88 5.66 -6.13
C GLY A 125 0.19 5.24 -5.12
N SER A 126 0.88 6.21 -4.51
CA SER A 126 1.90 5.96 -3.50
C SER A 126 1.31 5.29 -2.25
N LEU A 127 0.19 5.81 -1.74
CA LEU A 127 -0.51 5.26 -0.57
C LEU A 127 -1.04 3.84 -0.84
N SER A 128 -1.50 3.54 -2.05
CA SER A 128 -1.96 2.19 -2.41
C SER A 128 -0.85 1.13 -2.30
N THR A 129 0.38 1.51 -2.66
CA THR A 129 1.55 0.65 -2.58
C THR A 129 1.99 0.47 -1.14
N ILE A 130 2.04 1.57 -0.36
CA ILE A 130 2.37 1.53 1.07
C ILE A 130 1.36 0.66 1.83
N SER A 131 0.07 0.84 1.59
CA SER A 131 -1.00 0.07 2.22
C SER A 131 -0.88 -1.43 1.91
N SER A 132 -0.63 -1.77 0.64
CA SER A 132 -0.40 -3.17 0.26
C SER A 132 0.83 -3.76 0.95
N GLY A 133 1.93 -3.00 1.06
CA GLY A 133 3.14 -3.43 1.75
C GLY A 133 2.94 -3.66 3.25
N ILE A 134 2.18 -2.80 3.93
CA ILE A 134 1.83 -2.97 5.35
C ILE A 134 0.98 -4.24 5.54
N ASN A 135 0.00 -4.49 4.66
CA ASN A 135 -0.82 -5.71 4.72
C ASN A 135 0.03 -6.98 4.54
N SER A 136 1.00 -6.95 3.63
CA SER A 136 1.91 -8.07 3.43
C SER A 136 2.86 -8.27 4.61
N LEU A 137 3.38 -7.19 5.19
CA LEU A 137 4.23 -7.24 6.38
C LEU A 137 3.46 -7.83 7.57
N ALA A 138 2.22 -7.40 7.80
CA ALA A 138 1.38 -7.96 8.85
C ALA A 138 1.15 -9.46 8.67
N ALA A 139 0.90 -9.92 7.44
CA ALA A 139 0.73 -11.34 7.15
C ALA A 139 2.01 -12.15 7.42
N VAL A 140 3.17 -11.65 6.99
CA VAL A 140 4.48 -12.29 7.25
C VAL A 140 4.76 -12.35 8.75
N LEU A 141 4.48 -11.28 9.50
CA LEU A 141 4.66 -11.28 10.96
C LEU A 141 3.77 -12.32 11.66
N ILE A 142 2.53 -12.50 11.21
CA ILE A 142 1.60 -13.48 11.80
C ILE A 142 2.00 -14.91 11.44
N GLU A 143 2.24 -15.19 10.16
CA GLU A 143 2.51 -16.56 9.70
C GLU A 143 3.93 -17.01 10.06
N ASP A 144 4.95 -16.20 9.72
CA ASP A 144 6.33 -16.64 9.83
C ASP A 144 6.88 -16.45 11.26
N VAL A 145 6.56 -15.33 11.91
CA VAL A 145 7.10 -15.02 13.24
C VAL A 145 6.21 -15.58 14.36
N TYR A 146 4.93 -15.21 14.40
CA TYR A 146 4.07 -15.59 15.51
C TYR A 146 3.71 -17.09 15.49
N LYS A 147 3.23 -17.62 14.37
CA LYS A 147 2.88 -19.05 14.27
C LYS A 147 4.12 -19.92 14.04
N GLY A 148 5.00 -19.50 13.13
CA GLY A 148 6.21 -20.25 12.78
C GLY A 148 7.23 -20.34 13.92
N LEU A 149 7.74 -19.20 14.39
CA LEU A 149 8.82 -19.18 15.40
C LEU A 149 8.32 -19.42 16.83
N MET A 150 7.15 -18.91 17.20
CA MET A 150 6.65 -19.08 18.58
C MET A 150 5.83 -20.37 18.78
N GLN A 151 5.58 -21.16 17.72
CA GLN A 151 4.77 -22.40 17.73
C GLN A 151 3.41 -22.25 18.43
N ARG A 152 2.88 -21.01 18.50
CA ARG A 152 1.58 -20.74 19.12
C ARG A 152 0.49 -20.97 18.08
N ARG A 153 -0.31 -22.03 18.26
CA ARG A 153 -1.56 -22.19 17.51
C ARG A 153 -2.55 -21.13 17.95
N LEU A 154 -2.96 -20.25 17.04
CA LEU A 154 -4.21 -19.53 17.20
C LEU A 154 -5.36 -20.54 17.08
N SER A 155 -6.30 -20.54 18.03
CA SER A 155 -7.52 -21.36 17.96
C SER A 155 -8.31 -20.99 16.70
N ASP A 156 -8.77 -21.99 15.93
CA ASP A 156 -9.39 -21.86 14.61
C ASP A 156 -10.59 -20.90 14.57
N GLU A 157 -11.26 -20.71 15.71
CA GLU A 157 -12.35 -19.76 15.86
C GLU A 157 -11.88 -18.31 15.64
N ARG A 158 -10.67 -17.95 16.10
CA ARG A 158 -10.05 -16.62 15.88
C ARG A 158 -9.39 -16.49 14.51
N LEU A 159 -9.09 -17.61 13.87
CA LEU A 159 -8.49 -17.66 12.53
C LEU A 159 -9.51 -17.37 11.43
N GLY A 160 -10.77 -17.79 11.64
CA GLY A 160 -11.90 -17.48 10.76
C GLY A 160 -12.30 -16.00 10.76
N TYR A 161 -12.14 -15.29 11.87
CA TYR A 161 -12.33 -13.83 11.93
C TYR A 161 -11.20 -13.09 11.18
N VAL A 162 -9.94 -13.46 11.45
CA VAL A 162 -8.76 -12.87 10.78
C VAL A 162 -8.71 -13.14 9.27
N SER A 163 -9.21 -14.28 8.81
CA SER A 163 -9.18 -14.64 7.37
C SER A 163 -10.41 -14.16 6.58
N LYS A 164 -11.54 -13.85 7.24
CA LYS A 164 -12.70 -13.22 6.59
C LYS A 164 -12.60 -11.69 6.58
N GLU A 165 -11.76 -11.12 7.45
CA GLU A 165 -11.53 -9.69 7.52
C GLU A 165 -10.25 -9.29 6.77
N GLU A 166 -10.41 -9.08 5.47
CA GLU A 166 -9.53 -8.24 4.66
C GLU A 166 -9.61 -6.74 5.07
N LYS A 167 -9.81 -6.45 6.35
CA LYS A 167 -9.73 -5.11 6.95
C LYS A 167 -8.95 -5.10 8.27
N PRO A 168 -7.63 -5.35 8.25
CA PRO A 168 -6.80 -5.32 9.46
C PRO A 168 -6.69 -3.94 10.15
N ILE A 169 -7.20 -2.86 9.54
CA ILE A 169 -6.99 -1.48 10.03
C ILE A 169 -8.24 -0.88 10.70
N GLU A 170 -9.46 -1.26 10.30
CA GLU A 170 -10.70 -0.81 10.99
C GLU A 170 -10.86 -1.47 12.37
N MET A 171 -10.39 -2.71 12.51
CA MET A 171 -10.43 -3.49 13.74
C MET A 171 -9.49 -2.97 14.84
N LEU A 172 -8.39 -2.31 14.49
CA LEU A 172 -7.54 -1.65 15.48
C LEU A 172 -8.23 -0.45 16.13
N LYS A 173 -9.10 0.26 15.39
CA LYS A 173 -9.97 1.30 15.96
C LYS A 173 -11.10 0.71 16.80
N TYR A 174 -11.69 -0.42 16.38
CA TYR A 174 -12.72 -1.10 17.15
C TYR A 174 -12.19 -1.62 18.50
N SER A 175 -10.99 -2.21 18.52
CA SER A 175 -10.39 -2.73 19.76
C SER A 175 -9.98 -1.64 20.78
N SER A 176 -9.62 -0.44 20.31
CA SER A 176 -9.36 0.69 21.21
C SER A 176 -10.66 1.23 21.82
N THR A 177 -11.74 1.32 21.04
CA THR A 177 -13.04 1.80 21.52
C THR A 177 -13.71 0.79 22.47
N THR A 178 -13.61 -0.52 22.21
CA THR A 178 -14.15 -1.55 23.12
C THR A 178 -13.38 -1.64 24.45
N ARG A 179 -12.06 -1.41 24.42
CA ARG A 179 -11.24 -1.35 25.64
C ARG A 179 -11.57 -0.13 26.50
N GLU A 180 -11.91 1.00 25.89
CA GLU A 180 -12.32 2.20 26.62
C GLU A 180 -13.72 2.03 27.25
N THR A 181 -14.68 1.45 26.53
CA THR A 181 -16.03 1.18 27.07
C THR A 181 -16.07 0.11 28.16
N ALA A 182 -15.18 -0.90 28.11
CA ALA A 182 -15.10 -1.95 29.13
C ALA A 182 -14.45 -1.47 30.44
N ASN A 183 -13.51 -0.52 30.36
CA ASN A 183 -12.90 0.10 31.53
C ASN A 183 -13.87 1.07 32.23
N LEU A 184 -14.73 1.76 31.46
CA LEU A 184 -15.79 2.60 32.01
C LEU A 184 -16.95 1.78 32.62
N SER A 185 -17.34 0.63 32.07
CA SER A 185 -18.42 -0.20 32.65
C SER A 185 -18.01 -0.90 33.95
N THR A 186 -16.73 -1.28 34.06
CA THR A 186 -16.18 -1.92 35.28
C THR A 186 -16.11 -0.93 36.46
N SER A 187 -16.01 0.37 36.18
CA SER A 187 -16.00 1.43 37.21
C SER A 187 -17.40 1.85 37.71
N SER A 188 -18.49 1.49 37.03
CA SER A 188 -19.85 2.02 37.32
C SER A 188 -20.90 0.97 37.67
N GLY A 189 -20.57 -0.33 37.63
CA GLY A 189 -21.48 -1.40 38.08
C GLY A 189 -22.75 -1.61 37.24
N LEU A 190 -22.83 -1.07 36.01
CA LEU A 190 -23.97 -1.24 35.10
C LEU A 190 -23.64 -2.25 33.99
N LYS A 191 -24.46 -3.30 33.85
CA LYS A 191 -24.40 -4.25 32.73
C LYS A 191 -25.20 -3.72 31.55
N LEU A 192 -24.58 -3.70 30.37
CA LEU A 192 -25.24 -3.49 29.08
C LEU A 192 -25.64 -4.86 28.50
N GLU A 193 -26.92 -5.02 28.17
CA GLU A 193 -27.41 -6.19 27.44
C GLU A 193 -27.73 -5.80 25.99
N GLN A 194 -27.05 -6.43 25.03
CA GLN A 194 -27.33 -6.24 23.60
C GLN A 194 -28.53 -7.08 23.21
N GLN A 195 -29.68 -6.44 23.00
CA GLN A 195 -30.83 -7.09 22.38
C GLN A 195 -30.73 -6.90 20.86
N THR A 196 -30.51 -8.00 20.15
CA THR A 196 -30.50 -8.01 18.69
C THR A 196 -31.89 -8.38 18.21
N THR A 197 -32.64 -7.42 17.69
CA THR A 197 -33.85 -7.65 16.91
C THR A 197 -33.71 -6.93 15.58
N ASP A 198 -33.83 -7.71 14.50
CA ASP A 198 -33.95 -7.32 13.09
C ASP A 198 -33.04 -6.19 12.61
N GLY A 199 -31.77 -6.54 12.37
CA GLY A 199 -30.91 -5.84 11.42
C GLY A 199 -30.42 -4.44 11.80
N ASN A 200 -30.77 -3.91 12.98
CA ASN A 200 -30.23 -2.65 13.47
C ASN A 200 -30.00 -2.71 14.98
N ALA A 201 -28.73 -2.68 15.41
CA ALA A 201 -28.37 -2.73 16.82
C ALA A 201 -28.46 -1.34 17.45
N ASN A 202 -29.45 -1.11 18.32
CA ASN A 202 -29.54 0.09 19.14
C ASN A 202 -29.20 -0.24 20.60
N LEU A 203 -28.39 0.61 21.24
CA LEU A 203 -28.03 0.53 22.66
C LEU A 203 -29.12 1.21 23.50
N VAL A 204 -29.84 0.45 24.33
CA VAL A 204 -30.81 0.99 25.29
C VAL A 204 -30.32 0.71 26.71
N MET A 205 -30.18 1.76 27.52
CA MET A 205 -29.86 1.67 28.95
C MET A 205 -31.12 1.27 29.73
N LYS A 206 -31.08 0.15 30.47
CA LYS A 206 -32.12 -0.22 31.43
C LYS A 206 -31.57 -0.23 32.86
N SER A 207 -32.23 0.52 33.75
CA SER A 207 -32.05 0.46 35.19
C SER A 207 -32.88 -0.70 35.76
N HIS A 208 -32.32 -1.45 36.70
CA HIS A 208 -32.96 -2.63 37.29
C HIS A 208 -33.90 -2.19 38.43
N GLU A 209 -35.23 -2.21 38.20
CA GLU A 209 -36.22 -2.20 39.28
C GLU A 209 -36.86 -3.59 39.44
N GLY A 210 -36.76 -4.13 40.66
CA GLY A 210 -37.79 -4.96 41.32
C GLY A 210 -37.92 -6.46 40.98
N LEU A 211 -37.58 -7.31 41.95
CA LEU A 211 -37.99 -8.72 42.10
C LEU A 211 -39.52 -8.92 41.95
N PRO A 212 -40.02 -10.14 41.61
CA PRO A 212 -40.52 -10.97 42.72
C PRO A 212 -40.21 -12.48 42.62
N ASN A 213 -40.07 -13.05 43.81
CA ASN A 213 -40.10 -14.48 44.16
C ASN A 213 -41.30 -15.24 43.57
N LYS A 214 -41.06 -16.44 43.04
CA LYS A 214 -41.48 -17.73 43.65
C LYS A 214 -40.81 -18.90 42.94
#